data_AF-A0A940S8V3-F1
#
_entry.id   AF-A0A940S8V3-F1
#
_cell.length_a   1.000
_cell.length_b   1.000
_cell.length_c   1.000
_cell.angle_alpha   90.00
_cell.angle_beta   90.00
_cell.angle_gamma   90.00
#
_symmetry.space_group_name_H-M   'P 1'
#
loop_
_entity.id
_entity.type
_entity.pdbx_description
1 polymer ?
#
loop_
_entity_poly.entity_id
_entity_poly.type
_entity_poly.pdbx_seq_one_letter_code
_entity_poly.pdbx_strand_id
1 'polypeptide(L)'
;MLSYTTTPFRWELDSGSIKATAKVGQSLYRMETESGPVAAAIFWMKARAGWREKHDVTVQAEMADPDRARQRVARWIEALVSRLPDDPVEASRVYQHLIQGKAG
;
A
#
# COMPACT_ATOMS: atom_id res chain seq x y z
N MET A 1 25.16 17.58 -44.86
CA MET A 1 24.04 17.12 -44.01
C MET A 1 24.66 16.49 -42.77
N LEU A 2 24.82 17.26 -41.70
CA LEU A 2 25.54 16.84 -40.49
C LEU A 2 24.61 15.98 -39.61
N SER A 3 24.93 14.70 -39.47
CA SER A 3 24.27 13.81 -38.51
C SER A 3 24.76 14.12 -37.11
N TYR A 4 23.87 14.63 -36.27
CA TYR A 4 24.16 15.00 -34.88
C TYR A 4 24.46 13.75 -34.03
N THR A 5 25.55 13.87 -33.29
CA THR A 5 26.07 13.02 -32.20
C THR A 5 25.00 12.32 -31.36
N THR A 6 24.85 11.01 -31.54
CA THR A 6 24.30 10.12 -30.50
C THR A 6 25.28 10.12 -29.32
N THR A 7 24.90 10.73 -28.21
CA THR A 7 25.71 10.87 -27.00
C THR A 7 26.07 9.49 -26.40
N PRO A 8 27.32 8.98 -26.54
CA PRO A 8 27.71 7.66 -26.02
C PRO A 8 27.70 7.61 -24.48
N PHE A 9 27.61 8.75 -23.80
CA PHE A 9 27.61 8.82 -22.35
C PHE A 9 26.41 8.13 -21.67
N ARG A 10 25.27 8.00 -22.36
CA ARG A 10 24.07 7.44 -21.72
C ARG A 10 24.21 5.94 -21.45
N TRP A 11 24.68 5.17 -22.43
CA TRP A 11 24.86 3.72 -22.29
C TRP A 11 25.98 3.36 -21.30
N GLU A 12 27.05 4.16 -21.26
CA GLU A 12 28.13 3.98 -20.29
C GLU A 12 27.66 4.21 -18.86
N LEU A 13 26.83 5.24 -18.63
CA LEU A 13 26.25 5.53 -17.31
C LEU A 13 25.29 4.43 -16.86
N ASP A 14 24.42 3.96 -17.75
CA ASP A 14 23.46 2.89 -17.42
C ASP A 14 24.20 1.59 -17.08
N SER A 15 25.20 1.22 -17.89
CA SER A 15 26.02 0.04 -17.63
C SER A 15 26.88 0.17 -16.37
N GLY A 16 27.41 1.38 -16.09
CA GLY A 16 28.17 1.69 -14.88
C GLY A 16 27.31 1.58 -13.61
N SER A 17 26.06 2.04 -13.68
CA SER A 17 25.08 1.93 -12.60
C SER A 17 24.80 0.48 -12.24
N ILE A 18 24.56 -0.38 -13.24
CA ILE A 18 24.33 -1.82 -13.06
C ILE A 18 25.54 -2.50 -12.42
N LYS A 19 26.75 -2.25 -12.96
CA LYS A 19 28.00 -2.84 -12.44
C LYS A 19 28.29 -2.40 -11.01
N ALA A 20 28.06 -1.13 -10.68
CA ALA A 20 28.25 -0.62 -9.32
C ALA A 20 27.28 -1.27 -8.32
N THR A 21 26.01 -1.40 -8.69
CA THR A 21 25.00 -2.04 -7.85
C THR A 21 25.31 -3.53 -7.62
N ALA A 22 25.75 -4.26 -8.65
CA ALA A 22 26.17 -5.65 -8.52
C ALA A 22 27.36 -5.82 -7.55
N LYS A 23 28.35 -4.92 -7.64
CA LYS A 23 29.50 -4.93 -6.71
C LYS A 23 29.08 -4.65 -5.27
N VAL A 24 28.17 -3.70 -5.03
CA VAL A 24 27.66 -3.43 -3.67
C VAL A 24 26.92 -4.65 -3.11
N GLY A 25 26.11 -5.35 -3.92
CA GLY A 25 25.48 -6.60 -3.51
C GLY A 25 26.48 -7.70 -3.13
N GLN A 26 27.55 -7.87 -3.92
CA GLN A 26 28.62 -8.81 -3.60
C GLN A 26 29.36 -8.44 -2.31
N SER A 27 29.66 -7.15 -2.12
CA SER A 27 30.32 -6.64 -0.92
C SER A 27 29.48 -6.81 0.32
N LEU A 28 28.15 -6.69 0.21
CA LEU A 28 27.21 -6.86 1.33
C LEU A 28 27.30 -8.26 1.93
N TYR A 29 27.46 -9.30 1.10
CA TYR A 29 27.70 -10.67 1.58
C TYR A 29 29.00 -10.77 2.41
N ARG A 30 30.10 -10.17 1.93
CA ARG A 30 31.38 -10.18 2.65
C ARG A 30 31.34 -9.35 3.93
N MET A 31 30.69 -8.19 3.91
CA MET A 31 30.57 -7.31 5.08
C MET A 31 29.75 -7.95 6.20
N GLU A 32 28.75 -8.76 5.86
CA GLU A 32 28.00 -9.53 6.85
C GLU A 32 28.89 -10.58 7.54
N THR A 33 29.80 -11.21 6.79
CA THR A 33 30.72 -12.23 7.33
C THR A 33 31.94 -11.66 8.04
N GLU A 34 32.42 -10.48 7.65
CA GLU A 34 33.70 -9.89 8.10
C GLU A 34 33.51 -8.65 9.00
N SER A 35 32.26 -8.30 9.34
CA SER A 35 31.89 -7.08 10.10
C SER A 35 32.27 -5.78 9.38
N GLY A 36 31.39 -5.32 8.49
CA GLY A 36 31.52 -4.06 7.75
C GLY A 36 30.31 -3.12 7.90
N PRO A 37 30.27 -1.98 7.19
CA PRO A 37 29.16 -1.03 7.25
C PRO A 37 27.94 -1.52 6.47
N VAL A 38 27.34 -2.63 6.92
CA VAL A 38 26.19 -3.31 6.29
C VAL A 38 25.01 -2.35 6.09
N ALA A 39 24.73 -1.49 7.07
CA ALA A 39 23.65 -0.52 6.99
C ALA A 39 23.78 0.45 5.78
N ALA A 40 25.00 0.90 5.47
CA ALA A 40 25.25 1.77 4.33
C ALA A 40 25.06 1.03 3.00
N ALA A 41 25.49 -0.23 2.93
CA ALA A 41 25.28 -1.08 1.76
C ALA A 41 23.78 -1.39 1.54
N ILE A 42 23.03 -1.71 2.61
CA ILE A 42 21.57 -1.89 2.55
C ILE A 42 20.88 -0.60 2.08
N PHE A 43 21.30 0.56 2.61
CA PHE A 43 20.77 1.86 2.19
C PHE A 43 20.97 2.08 0.68
N TRP A 44 22.17 1.82 0.16
CA TRP A 44 22.46 1.93 -1.27
C TRP A 44 21.55 1.02 -2.11
N MET A 45 21.36 -0.22 -1.66
CA MET A 45 20.51 -1.17 -2.36
C MET A 45 19.04 -0.74 -2.40
N LYS A 46 18.52 -0.19 -1.30
CA LYS A 46 17.16 0.37 -1.25
C LYS A 46 17.02 1.58 -2.17
N ALA A 47 17.99 2.50 -2.12
CA ALA A 47 17.94 3.75 -2.87
C ALA A 47 18.11 3.56 -4.38
N ARG A 48 18.97 2.62 -4.83
CA ARG A 48 19.38 2.52 -6.25
C ARG A 48 19.13 1.17 -6.91
N ALA A 49 19.07 0.08 -6.15
CA ALA A 49 18.86 -1.26 -6.72
C ALA A 49 17.37 -1.66 -6.78
N GLY A 50 16.47 -0.82 -6.26
CA GLY A 50 15.05 -1.13 -6.17
C GLY A 50 14.74 -2.20 -5.12
N TRP A 51 15.67 -2.52 -4.22
CA TRP A 51 15.42 -3.46 -3.13
C TRP A 51 14.36 -2.86 -2.19
N ARG A 52 13.24 -3.56 -2.04
CA ARG A 52 12.18 -3.25 -1.08
C ARG A 52 11.86 -4.47 -0.23
N GLU A 53 11.39 -4.23 0.98
CA GLU A 53 10.85 -5.24 1.87
C GLU A 53 9.59 -5.87 1.27
N LYS A 54 9.50 -7.20 1.32
CA LYS A 54 8.27 -7.89 0.98
C LYS A 54 7.29 -7.72 2.14
N HIS A 55 6.24 -6.93 1.94
CA HIS A 55 5.10 -6.87 2.84
C HIS A 55 4.04 -7.87 2.36
N ASP A 56 3.85 -8.96 3.12
CA ASP A 56 2.72 -9.85 2.91
C ASP A 56 1.50 -9.24 3.60
N VAL A 57 0.71 -8.47 2.85
CA VAL A 57 -0.56 -7.93 3.34
C VAL A 57 -1.62 -9.00 3.13
N THR A 58 -1.74 -9.92 4.08
CA THR A 58 -2.89 -10.80 4.17
C THR A 58 -4.11 -9.95 4.52
N VAL A 59 -4.86 -9.53 3.50
CA VAL A 59 -6.21 -9.03 3.70
C VAL A 59 -7.00 -10.21 4.24
N GLN A 60 -7.20 -10.27 5.56
CA GLN A 60 -8.16 -11.20 6.14
C GLN A 60 -9.50 -10.85 5.51
N ALA A 61 -9.95 -11.68 4.58
CA ALA A 61 -11.19 -11.49 3.88
C ALA A 61 -12.36 -11.81 4.81
N GLU A 62 -12.55 -11.02 5.88
CA GLU A 62 -13.82 -10.95 6.59
C GLU A 62 -14.93 -10.46 5.63
N MET A 63 -14.55 -9.83 4.51
CA MET A 63 -15.41 -9.34 3.44
C MET A 63 -15.71 -10.35 2.32
N ALA A 64 -15.22 -11.60 2.40
CA ALA A 64 -15.53 -12.62 1.37
C ALA A 64 -16.84 -13.39 1.62
N ASP A 65 -17.51 -13.17 2.75
CA ASP A 65 -18.83 -13.76 3.04
C ASP A 65 -19.96 -12.74 2.74
N PRO A 66 -20.61 -12.83 1.56
CA PRO A 66 -21.70 -11.93 1.20
C PRO A 66 -22.91 -12.06 2.14
N ASP A 67 -23.09 -13.22 2.79
CA ASP A 67 -24.22 -13.44 3.69
C ASP A 67 -23.99 -12.77 5.04
N ARG A 68 -22.75 -12.73 5.53
CA ARG A 68 -22.39 -11.93 6.72
C ARG A 68 -22.57 -10.43 6.49
N ALA A 69 -22.24 -9.92 5.30
CA ALA A 69 -22.48 -8.52 4.94
C ALA A 69 -23.99 -8.20 4.92
N ARG A 70 -24.80 -9.07 4.32
CA ARG A 70 -26.27 -8.97 4.33
C ARG A 70 -26.83 -9.03 5.74
N GLN A 71 -26.34 -9.94 6.59
CA GLN A 71 -26.75 -10.06 8.00
C GLN A 71 -26.43 -8.80 8.81
N ARG A 72 -25.29 -8.15 8.57
CA ARG A 72 -24.94 -6.88 9.22
C ARG A 72 -25.88 -5.75 8.82
N VAL A 73 -26.21 -5.64 7.54
CA VAL A 73 -27.14 -4.65 7.02
C VAL A 73 -28.55 -4.91 7.55
N ALA A 74 -29.02 -6.15 7.51
CA ALA A 74 -30.32 -6.54 8.05
C ALA A 74 -30.43 -6.22 9.55
N ARG A 75 -29.41 -6.58 10.34
CA ARG A 75 -29.35 -6.26 11.77
C ARG A 75 -29.37 -4.75 12.03
N TRP A 76 -28.71 -3.96 11.18
CA TRP A 76 -28.72 -2.51 11.30
C TRP A 76 -30.10 -1.92 10.97
N ILE A 77 -30.77 -2.43 9.94
CA ILE A 77 -32.14 -2.03 9.58
C ILE A 77 -33.10 -2.33 10.73
N GLU A 78 -33.07 -3.54 11.29
CA GLU A 78 -33.93 -3.91 12.43
C GLU A 78 -33.71 -3.01 13.65
N ALA A 79 -32.45 -2.70 13.96
CA ALA A 79 -32.11 -1.80 15.06
C ALA A 79 -32.49 -0.33 14.79
N LEU A 80 -32.60 0.06 13.52
CA LEU A 80 -33.07 1.38 13.13
C LEU A 80 -34.60 1.44 13.25
N VAL A 81 -35.30 0.45 12.69
CA VAL A 81 -36.76 0.34 12.73
C VAL A 81 -37.26 0.30 14.17
N SER A 82 -36.59 -0.42 15.07
CA SER A 82 -36.98 -0.49 16.49
C SER A 82 -36.84 0.84 17.26
N ARG A 83 -36.15 1.83 16.68
CA ARG A 83 -35.95 3.16 17.29
C ARG A 83 -36.82 4.24 16.67
N LEU A 84 -37.53 3.95 15.58
CA LEU A 84 -38.39 4.93 14.92
C LEU A 84 -39.74 5.01 15.64
N PRO A 85 -40.27 6.22 15.88
CA PRO A 85 -41.62 6.39 16.41
C PRO A 85 -42.69 5.91 15.40
N ASP A 86 -43.86 5.50 15.90
CA ASP A 86 -44.96 5.00 15.06
C ASP A 86 -45.59 6.09 14.16
N ASP A 87 -45.42 7.38 14.51
CA ASP A 87 -45.84 8.50 13.67
C ASP A 87 -44.91 8.62 12.43
N PRO A 88 -45.43 8.44 11.21
CA PRO A 88 -44.63 8.47 9.98
C PRO A 88 -43.96 9.82 9.71
N VAL A 89 -44.53 10.93 10.17
CA VAL A 89 -43.96 12.27 9.97
C VAL A 89 -42.77 12.47 10.90
N GLU A 90 -42.88 12.02 12.15
CA GLU A 90 -41.82 12.08 13.14
C GLU A 90 -40.69 11.09 12.84
N ALA A 91 -41.03 9.88 12.37
CA ALA A 91 -40.07 8.88 11.91
C ALA A 91 -39.16 9.39 10.79
N SER A 92 -39.72 10.13 9.83
CA SER A 92 -38.95 10.77 8.75
C SER A 92 -37.96 11.80 9.29
N ARG A 93 -38.37 12.61 10.27
CA ARG A 93 -37.50 13.62 10.91
C ARG A 93 -36.35 12.97 11.70
N VAL A 94 -36.63 11.89 12.44
CA VAL A 94 -35.64 11.13 13.22
C VAL A 94 -34.66 10.38 12.30
N TYR A 95 -35.16 9.77 11.23
CA TYR A 95 -34.33 9.09 10.22
C TYR A 95 -33.30 10.04 9.59
N GLN A 96 -33.72 11.23 9.17
CA GLN A 96 -32.83 12.24 8.58
C GLN A 96 -31.71 12.66 9.54
N HIS A 97 -31.98 12.74 10.85
CA HIS A 97 -30.96 13.09 11.84
C HIS A 97 -29.97 11.94 12.11
N LEU A 98 -30.46 10.69 12.15
CA LEU A 98 -29.64 9.51 12.42
C LEU A 98 -28.63 9.17 11.32
N ILE A 99 -28.93 9.49 10.05
CA ILE A 99 -28.01 9.24 8.93
C ILE A 99 -26.88 10.27 8.88
N GLN A 100 -27.15 11.54 9.21
CA GLN A 100 -26.14 12.60 9.17
C GLN A 100 -25.08 12.47 10.28
N GLY A 101 -25.39 11.79 11.39
CA GLY A 101 -24.43 11.54 12.49
C GLY A 101 -23.50 10.33 12.30
N LYS A 102 -23.67 9.53 11.24
CA LYS A 102 -22.91 8.29 10.99
C LYS A 102 -21.80 8.42 9.94
N ALA A 103 -21.70 9.57 9.28
CA ALA A 103 -20.73 9.85 8.21
C ALA A 103 -19.43 10.55 8.69
N GLY A 104 -19.20 10.60 10.00
CA GLY A 104 -18.00 11.17 10.64
C GLY A 104 -17.18 10.13 11.38
#